data_AF-A0A0U5MHM9-F1
#
_entry.id   AF-A0A0U5MHM9-F1
#
_cell.length_a   1.000
_cell.length_b   1.000
_cell.length_c   1.000
_cell.angle_alpha   90.00
_cell.angle_beta   90.00
_cell.angle_gamma   90.00
#
_symmetry.space_group_name_H-M   'P 1'
#
loop_
_entity.id
_entity.type
_entity.pdbx_description
1 polymer ?
#
loop_
_entity_poly.entity_id
_entity_poly.type
_entity_poly.pdbx_seq_one_letter_code
_entity_poly.pdbx_strand_id
1 'polypeptide(L)'
;MADEALDVSPTSDSAVGAADTATTVTDTAAEAAAPDVNDAASSSSADDQGVPETKEDLLSIVKKAAQEDQEVPDGNSPDPEKREASETDDAGQAQTDEQSDEKLPFGKHPRWKALIEERNAYKAEATEYRKITDFMREHRVEPTEAADALQAAAMVKGAFEGRIEPKEALAFIDRWRGQLAQMAGLELPDDLRERVEQGYVDEDSAAELAAARSRANIAAAQTQAQVQRQAQQEAAAAATALQTEAANWEAQKSASDPDYSRKQKAVERYARALIAEHGAPANPTQVRQLLEAAYKEVNSTFVVPSPQPTAPSPRSHSSATAGNAPAPKSFAEAVALAARAS
;
A
#
# COMPACT_ATOMS: atom_id res chain seq x y z
N MET A 1 54.00 -64.71 -25.18
CA MET A 1 54.50 -63.75 -26.18
C MET A 1 54.11 -62.38 -25.63
N ALA A 2 54.89 -61.88 -24.68
CA ALA A 2 55.96 -60.89 -24.88
C ALA A 2 55.32 -59.53 -25.24
N ASP A 3 55.01 -58.64 -24.27
CA ASP A 3 55.93 -57.83 -23.44
C ASP A 3 56.59 -56.74 -24.29
N GLU A 4 56.17 -55.48 -24.13
CA GLU A 4 57.10 -54.33 -24.06
C GLU A 4 56.41 -53.10 -23.44
N ALA A 5 56.93 -52.71 -22.28
CA ALA A 5 56.64 -51.50 -21.53
C ALA A 5 57.85 -50.56 -21.59
N LEU A 6 57.65 -49.24 -21.63
CA LEU A 6 58.57 -48.18 -21.21
C LEU A 6 57.70 -46.93 -20.95
N ASP A 7 57.36 -46.54 -19.71
CA ASP A 7 58.17 -45.97 -18.63
C ASP A 7 59.01 -44.77 -19.03
N VAL A 8 58.54 -43.56 -18.66
CA VAL A 8 59.39 -42.46 -18.17
C VAL A 8 58.58 -41.56 -17.21
N SER A 9 58.86 -41.66 -15.91
CA SER A 9 58.71 -40.57 -14.93
C SER A 9 60.12 -40.00 -14.59
N PRO A 10 60.30 -39.11 -13.59
CA PRO A 10 59.90 -37.71 -13.48
C PRO A 10 61.14 -36.79 -13.31
N THR A 11 60.97 -35.46 -13.30
CA THR A 11 62.01 -34.56 -12.76
C THR A 11 61.37 -33.50 -11.86
N SER A 12 61.74 -33.60 -10.59
CA SER A 12 61.60 -32.58 -9.56
C SER A 12 62.54 -31.42 -9.82
N ASP A 13 62.11 -30.19 -9.53
CA ASP A 13 63.02 -29.20 -8.96
C ASP A 13 62.31 -28.26 -7.97
N SER A 14 63.04 -27.96 -6.90
CA SER A 14 62.68 -27.23 -5.69
C SER A 14 63.30 -25.83 -5.69
N ALA A 15 62.59 -24.81 -5.18
CA ALA A 15 63.11 -23.68 -4.38
C ALA A 15 61.91 -22.75 -4.08
N VAL A 16 61.40 -22.57 -2.85
CA VAL A 16 61.96 -21.99 -1.62
C VAL A 16 62.43 -20.54 -1.79
N GLY A 17 61.74 -19.61 -1.11
CA GLY A 17 62.16 -18.23 -0.91
C GLY A 17 61.19 -17.45 0.00
N ALA A 18 61.44 -17.50 1.31
CA ALA A 18 60.76 -16.72 2.35
C ALA A 18 61.50 -15.39 2.63
N ALA A 19 60.76 -14.34 2.97
CA ALA A 19 61.11 -13.20 3.84
C ALA A 19 59.86 -12.29 3.91
N ASP A 20 59.10 -12.25 5.00
CA ASP A 20 59.34 -11.53 6.26
C ASP A 20 59.53 -10.01 6.09
N THR A 21 58.56 -9.24 6.56
CA THR A 21 58.76 -8.02 7.36
C THR A 21 57.41 -7.48 7.84
N ALA A 22 57.13 -7.73 9.12
CA ALA A 22 56.24 -6.92 9.92
C ALA A 22 56.88 -5.54 10.15
N THR A 23 56.08 -4.47 10.12
CA THR A 23 56.45 -3.18 10.72
C THR A 23 55.21 -2.56 11.36
N THR A 24 55.24 -2.57 12.69
CA THR A 24 54.42 -1.82 13.62
C THR A 24 54.90 -0.36 13.65
N VAL A 25 53.99 0.62 13.56
CA VAL A 25 54.23 2.00 13.97
C VAL A 25 53.00 2.56 14.71
N THR A 26 53.17 2.63 16.02
CA THR A 26 52.73 3.62 17.03
C THR A 26 51.62 4.65 16.73
N ASP A 27 50.60 4.61 17.59
CA ASP A 27 50.18 5.64 18.56
C ASP A 27 50.35 7.14 18.19
N THR A 28 49.21 7.86 18.14
CA THR A 28 49.14 9.29 18.40
C THR A 28 47.72 9.65 18.86
N ALA A 29 47.61 10.01 20.14
CA ALA A 29 46.48 10.72 20.71
C ALA A 29 46.41 12.17 20.21
N ALA A 30 45.20 12.65 19.87
CA ALA A 30 44.89 14.07 19.80
C ALA A 30 43.40 14.31 20.06
N GLU A 31 43.14 14.83 21.24
CA GLU A 31 41.91 15.44 21.72
C GLU A 31 41.78 16.87 21.16
N ALA A 32 40.62 17.24 20.59
CA ALA A 32 40.10 18.62 20.57
C ALA A 32 38.70 18.71 19.90
N ALA A 33 37.71 19.00 20.76
CA ALA A 33 36.54 19.87 20.62
C ALA A 33 36.08 20.39 19.24
N ALA A 34 34.77 20.25 18.97
CA ALA A 34 33.91 21.23 18.28
C ALA A 34 32.41 20.91 18.57
N PRO A 35 31.44 21.81 18.32
CA PRO A 35 30.77 22.55 19.38
C PRO A 35 29.25 22.36 19.49
N ASP A 36 28.75 22.78 20.64
CA ASP A 36 27.37 23.12 20.98
C ASP A 36 26.83 24.23 20.05
N VAL A 37 25.68 23.97 19.42
CA VAL A 37 24.80 24.99 18.82
C VAL A 37 23.35 24.60 19.10
N ASN A 38 22.84 25.23 20.14
CA ASN A 38 21.44 25.42 20.45
C ASN A 38 20.87 26.46 19.46
N ASP A 39 19.82 26.14 18.69
CA ASP A 39 18.90 27.18 18.21
C ASP A 39 17.48 26.64 17.92
N ALA A 40 16.57 27.10 18.78
CA ALA A 40 15.15 27.39 18.61
C ALA A 40 14.34 26.65 17.52
N ALA A 41 13.72 25.53 17.90
CA ALA A 41 12.47 25.10 17.26
C ALA A 41 11.27 25.80 17.94
N SER A 42 10.91 26.97 17.40
CA SER A 42 9.55 27.49 17.51
C SER A 42 8.65 26.66 16.60
N SER A 43 7.70 25.90 17.14
CA SER A 43 6.57 25.38 16.36
C SER A 43 5.28 25.89 16.97
N SER A 44 4.79 26.95 16.34
CA SER A 44 3.46 27.53 16.54
C SER A 44 2.41 26.54 16.05
N SER A 45 1.42 26.29 16.90
CA SER A 45 0.10 25.83 16.48
C SER A 45 -0.50 26.81 15.48
N ALA A 46 -1.10 26.30 14.40
CA ALA A 46 -2.16 27.00 13.68
C ALA A 46 -3.00 25.98 12.91
N ASP A 47 -4.21 25.81 13.43
CA ASP A 47 -5.49 25.44 12.83
C ASP A 47 -5.53 24.79 11.43
N ASP A 48 -5.96 23.53 11.49
CA ASP A 48 -6.67 22.79 10.45
C ASP A 48 -8.09 23.35 10.28
N GLN A 49 -8.35 24.01 9.14
CA GLN A 49 -9.67 24.44 8.71
C GLN A 49 -9.86 24.06 7.23
N GLY A 50 -10.63 23.00 7.00
CA GLY A 50 -11.50 22.83 5.84
C GLY A 50 -10.84 22.62 4.47
N VAL A 51 -10.45 21.38 4.16
CA VAL A 51 -10.16 20.95 2.78
C VAL A 51 -11.42 20.30 2.21
N PRO A 52 -12.03 20.81 1.11
CA PRO A 52 -13.12 20.12 0.43
C PRO A 52 -12.61 18.88 -0.33
N GLU A 53 -13.38 17.80 -0.22
CA GLU A 53 -13.16 16.47 -0.82
C GLU A 53 -13.08 16.50 -2.35
N THR A 54 -11.88 16.76 -2.90
CA THR A 54 -11.64 16.72 -4.36
C THR A 54 -10.31 16.05 -4.75
N LYS A 55 -9.58 15.51 -3.78
CA LYS A 55 -8.30 14.81 -4.02
C LYS A 55 -8.46 13.37 -4.49
N GLU A 56 -9.68 12.84 -4.52
CA GLU A 56 -9.95 11.42 -4.83
C GLU A 56 -10.21 11.15 -6.33
N ASP A 57 -10.61 12.15 -7.12
CA ASP A 57 -11.05 11.92 -8.50
C ASP A 57 -9.88 11.67 -9.48
N LEU A 58 -8.78 12.43 -9.44
CA LEU A 58 -7.64 12.18 -10.33
C LEU A 58 -6.88 10.90 -9.98
N LEU A 59 -6.80 10.57 -8.69
CA LEU A 59 -6.14 9.36 -8.19
C LEU A 59 -6.93 8.10 -8.58
N SER A 60 -8.27 8.18 -8.58
CA SER A 60 -9.12 7.06 -9.01
C SER A 60 -8.96 6.72 -10.49
N ILE A 61 -8.66 7.70 -11.35
CA ILE A 61 -8.54 7.54 -12.81
C ILE A 61 -7.23 6.86 -13.18
N VAL A 62 -6.12 7.25 -12.55
CA VAL A 62 -4.83 6.58 -12.78
C VAL A 62 -4.88 5.14 -12.26
N LYS A 63 -5.56 4.91 -11.14
CA LYS A 63 -5.81 3.56 -10.62
C LYS A 63 -6.72 2.73 -11.55
N LYS A 64 -7.76 3.34 -12.12
CA LYS A 64 -8.69 2.69 -13.07
C LYS A 64 -8.02 2.37 -14.41
N ALA A 65 -7.21 3.27 -14.95
CA ALA A 65 -6.43 3.03 -16.18
C ALA A 65 -5.34 1.95 -15.98
N ALA A 66 -4.91 1.71 -14.75
CA ALA A 66 -3.97 0.62 -14.41
C ALA A 66 -4.69 -0.71 -14.07
N GLN A 67 -5.99 -0.70 -13.81
CA GLN A 67 -6.79 -1.88 -13.44
C GLN A 67 -7.71 -2.39 -14.58
N GLU A 68 -7.98 -1.61 -15.63
CA GLU A 68 -8.90 -1.99 -16.73
C GLU A 68 -8.39 -3.08 -17.68
N ASP A 69 -7.23 -3.68 -17.42
CA ASP A 69 -6.74 -4.87 -18.14
C ASP A 69 -7.19 -6.21 -17.53
N GLN A 70 -7.99 -6.22 -16.44
CA GLN A 70 -8.57 -7.45 -15.89
C GLN A 70 -10.04 -7.31 -15.45
N GLU A 71 -10.88 -8.07 -16.17
CA GLU A 71 -12.06 -8.83 -15.71
C GLU A 71 -13.51 -8.31 -15.89
N VAL A 72 -14.31 -9.34 -16.15
CA VAL A 72 -15.73 -9.51 -16.50
C VAL A 72 -16.65 -9.54 -15.25
N PRO A 73 -17.98 -9.41 -15.40
CA PRO A 73 -18.90 -9.12 -14.30
C PRO A 73 -19.72 -10.34 -13.82
N ASP A 74 -19.98 -10.39 -12.51
CA ASP A 74 -21.18 -10.93 -11.84
C ASP A 74 -20.94 -10.78 -10.31
N GLY A 75 -21.87 -10.49 -9.41
CA GLY A 75 -23.32 -10.51 -9.43
C GLY A 75 -23.78 -10.83 -8.00
N ASN A 76 -24.65 -9.96 -7.47
CA ASN A 76 -25.71 -10.25 -6.49
C ASN A 76 -25.40 -10.40 -4.97
N SER A 77 -25.86 -9.40 -4.19
CA SER A 77 -26.17 -9.49 -2.75
C SER A 77 -27.47 -10.26 -2.50
N PRO A 78 -27.66 -10.78 -1.27
CA PRO A 78 -28.99 -10.82 -0.68
C PRO A 78 -29.07 -10.17 0.71
N ASP A 79 -30.22 -9.53 0.91
CA ASP A 79 -30.79 -8.89 2.10
C ASP A 79 -31.38 -9.94 3.08
N PRO A 80 -31.39 -9.73 4.41
CA PRO A 80 -32.16 -10.54 5.35
C PRO A 80 -33.30 -9.76 6.04
N GLU A 81 -34.55 -10.12 5.73
CA GLU A 81 -35.69 -9.97 6.62
C GLU A 81 -35.76 -11.16 7.60
N LYS A 82 -35.91 -10.89 8.91
CA LYS A 82 -36.95 -11.44 9.81
C LYS A 82 -36.61 -11.14 11.29
N ARG A 83 -37.34 -10.18 11.87
CA ARG A 83 -37.39 -9.92 13.32
C ARG A 83 -38.59 -10.68 13.91
N GLU A 84 -38.36 -11.49 14.93
CA GLU A 84 -39.40 -11.89 15.89
C GLU A 84 -39.14 -11.21 17.23
N ALA A 85 -40.24 -10.75 17.83
CA ALA A 85 -40.31 -9.98 19.05
C ALA A 85 -40.23 -10.88 20.29
N SER A 86 -39.60 -10.37 21.34
CA SER A 86 -39.96 -10.70 22.72
C SER A 86 -39.76 -9.46 23.58
N GLU A 87 -40.86 -8.82 23.96
CA GLU A 87 -40.93 -7.90 25.10
C GLU A 87 -40.75 -8.71 26.38
N THR A 88 -39.84 -8.24 27.22
CA THR A 88 -39.98 -8.30 28.68
C THR A 88 -39.44 -6.98 29.21
N ASP A 89 -40.35 -6.23 29.81
CA ASP A 89 -40.13 -4.97 30.49
C ASP A 89 -39.13 -5.07 31.66
N ASP A 90 -38.60 -3.88 31.97
CA ASP A 90 -38.07 -3.44 33.27
C ASP A 90 -36.54 -3.38 33.43
N ALA A 91 -35.97 -2.24 33.02
CA ALA A 91 -34.96 -1.51 33.81
C ALA A 91 -34.66 -0.15 33.16
N GLY A 92 -35.21 0.91 33.75
CA GLY A 92 -34.62 2.25 33.80
C GLY A 92 -34.19 2.90 32.48
N GLN A 93 -35.10 3.65 31.85
CA GLN A 93 -34.71 4.74 30.96
C GLN A 93 -33.83 5.74 31.72
N ALA A 94 -32.53 5.65 31.52
CA ALA A 94 -31.65 6.80 31.72
C ALA A 94 -31.91 7.76 30.54
N GLN A 95 -32.92 8.62 30.69
CA GLN A 95 -32.92 9.89 29.98
C GLN A 95 -31.60 10.58 30.34
N THR A 96 -30.67 10.56 29.39
CA THR A 96 -29.43 11.29 29.54
C THR A 96 -29.80 12.73 29.24
N ASP A 97 -29.87 13.56 30.29
CA ASP A 97 -30.08 15.00 30.15
C ASP A 97 -29.00 15.56 29.21
N GLU A 98 -29.36 15.84 27.96
CA GLU A 98 -28.45 16.39 26.94
C GLU A 98 -27.79 17.70 27.40
N GLN A 99 -28.39 18.41 28.37
CA GLN A 99 -27.87 19.63 28.97
C GLN A 99 -26.88 19.40 30.13
N SER A 100 -26.88 18.20 30.72
CA SER A 100 -25.96 17.83 31.80
C SER A 100 -24.61 17.39 31.22
N ASP A 101 -24.63 16.73 30.05
CA ASP A 101 -23.46 16.22 29.32
C ASP A 101 -22.54 17.33 28.78
N GLU A 102 -23.09 18.52 28.52
CA GLU A 102 -22.37 19.67 27.96
C GLU A 102 -21.40 20.33 28.96
N LYS A 103 -21.56 20.06 30.27
CA LYS A 103 -20.67 20.55 31.34
C LYS A 103 -19.69 19.51 31.89
N LEU A 104 -19.74 18.27 31.43
CA LEU A 104 -18.73 17.29 31.83
C LEU A 104 -17.43 17.53 31.04
N PRO A 105 -16.25 17.45 31.70
CA PRO A 105 -14.99 17.50 30.97
C PRO A 105 -14.99 16.37 29.94
N PHE A 106 -14.50 16.65 28.73
CA PHE A 106 -14.55 15.78 27.53
C PHE A 106 -14.28 14.29 27.81
N GLY A 107 -13.32 13.98 28.68
CA GLY A 107 -12.99 12.60 29.08
C GLY A 107 -14.06 11.83 29.87
N LYS A 108 -15.12 12.49 30.36
CA LYS A 108 -16.20 11.89 31.14
C LYS A 108 -17.52 11.77 30.38
N HIS A 109 -17.60 12.32 29.16
CA HIS A 109 -18.80 12.27 28.33
C HIS A 109 -19.16 10.82 27.98
N PRO A 110 -20.43 10.41 28.06
CA PRO A 110 -20.85 9.01 27.83
C PRO A 110 -20.46 8.50 26.44
N ARG A 111 -20.63 9.32 25.38
CA ARG A 111 -20.17 8.97 24.01
C ARG A 111 -18.66 8.73 23.91
N TRP A 112 -17.83 9.50 24.62
CA TRP A 112 -16.38 9.33 24.60
C TRP A 112 -15.95 8.04 25.30
N LYS A 113 -16.63 7.68 26.40
CA LYS A 113 -16.40 6.39 27.08
C LYS A 113 -16.79 5.21 26.20
N ALA A 114 -17.96 5.27 25.54
CA ALA A 114 -18.39 4.26 24.58
C ALA A 114 -17.37 4.08 23.43
N LEU A 115 -16.89 5.19 22.84
CA LEU A 115 -15.84 5.15 21.82
C LEU A 115 -14.49 4.61 22.33
N ILE A 116 -14.12 4.87 23.60
CA ILE A 116 -12.94 4.26 24.21
C ILE A 116 -13.11 2.75 24.36
N GLU A 117 -14.27 2.31 24.83
CA GLU A 117 -14.56 0.88 25.04
C GLU A 117 -14.54 0.13 23.71
N GLU A 118 -15.22 0.65 22.68
CA GLU A 118 -15.16 0.11 21.31
C GLU A 118 -13.72 0.07 20.79
N ARG A 119 -12.98 1.18 20.89
CA ARG A 119 -11.58 1.24 20.47
C ARG A 119 -10.69 0.28 21.25
N ASN A 120 -10.94 0.07 22.54
CA ASN A 120 -10.19 -0.90 23.35
C ASN A 120 -10.52 -2.33 22.98
N ALA A 121 -11.78 -2.64 22.67
CA ALA A 121 -12.19 -3.96 22.16
C ALA A 121 -11.50 -4.26 20.81
N TYR A 122 -11.56 -3.32 19.86
CA TYR A 122 -10.85 -3.47 18.58
C TYR A 122 -9.33 -3.52 18.76
N LYS A 123 -8.77 -2.79 19.74
CA LYS A 123 -7.33 -2.84 20.01
C LYS A 123 -6.91 -4.24 20.48
N ALA A 124 -7.71 -4.89 21.33
CA ALA A 124 -7.42 -6.25 21.79
C ALA A 124 -7.46 -7.26 20.62
N GLU A 125 -8.50 -7.21 19.79
CA GLU A 125 -8.62 -8.05 18.59
C GLU A 125 -7.47 -7.79 17.61
N ALA A 126 -7.17 -6.53 17.34
CA ALA A 126 -6.07 -6.13 16.47
C ALA A 126 -4.70 -6.58 17.00
N THR A 127 -4.50 -6.64 18.33
CA THR A 127 -3.25 -7.19 18.88
C THR A 127 -3.09 -8.68 18.63
N GLU A 128 -4.17 -9.47 18.74
CA GLU A 128 -4.09 -10.90 18.44
C GLU A 128 -3.91 -11.14 16.92
N TYR A 129 -4.65 -10.40 16.10
CA TYR A 129 -4.47 -10.46 14.65
C TYR A 129 -3.05 -10.08 14.23
N ARG A 130 -2.46 -9.03 14.82
CA ARG A 130 -1.07 -8.65 14.57
C ARG A 130 -0.09 -9.77 14.88
N LYS A 131 -0.24 -10.46 16.03
CA LYS A 131 0.62 -11.61 16.37
C LYS A 131 0.56 -12.69 15.30
N ILE A 132 -0.64 -13.01 14.81
CA ILE A 132 -0.84 -14.02 13.77
C ILE A 132 -0.22 -13.55 12.45
N THR A 133 -0.46 -12.31 12.03
CA THR A 133 0.12 -11.77 10.80
C THR A 133 1.64 -11.63 10.86
N ASP A 134 2.18 -11.25 12.02
CA ASP A 134 3.62 -11.13 12.24
C ASP A 134 4.28 -12.51 12.18
N PHE A 135 3.68 -13.52 12.81
CA PHE A 135 4.11 -14.92 12.72
C PHE A 135 4.08 -15.44 11.28
N MET A 136 2.99 -15.23 10.55
CA MET A 136 2.88 -15.61 9.14
C MET A 136 3.97 -14.93 8.29
N ARG A 137 4.20 -13.62 8.49
CA ARG A 137 5.24 -12.87 7.78
C ARG A 137 6.64 -13.34 8.11
N GLU A 138 6.93 -13.61 9.38
CA GLU A 138 8.23 -14.10 9.85
C GLU A 138 8.55 -15.47 9.26
N HIS A 139 7.57 -16.37 9.25
CA HIS A 139 7.72 -17.72 8.72
C HIS A 139 7.43 -17.85 7.22
N ARG A 140 7.10 -16.73 6.54
CA ARG A 140 6.75 -16.68 5.12
C ARG A 140 5.62 -17.65 4.75
N VAL A 141 4.66 -17.80 5.65
CA VAL A 141 3.47 -18.63 5.45
C VAL A 141 2.42 -17.75 4.78
N GLU A 142 1.91 -18.20 3.65
CA GLU A 142 0.81 -17.49 2.97
C GLU A 142 -0.50 -17.66 3.76
N PRO A 143 -1.44 -16.70 3.71
CA PRO A 143 -2.71 -16.79 4.45
C PRO A 143 -3.51 -18.06 4.15
N THR A 144 -3.45 -18.55 2.91
CA THR A 144 -4.09 -19.80 2.50
C THR A 144 -3.44 -21.02 3.13
N GLU A 145 -2.10 -21.04 3.23
CA GLU A 145 -1.35 -22.12 3.88
C GLU A 145 -1.62 -22.14 5.39
N ALA A 146 -1.71 -20.97 6.02
CA ALA A 146 -2.08 -20.86 7.43
C ALA A 146 -3.50 -21.35 7.69
N ALA A 147 -4.45 -21.04 6.79
CA ALA A 147 -5.82 -21.53 6.87
C ALA A 147 -5.87 -23.07 6.76
N ASP A 148 -5.16 -23.64 5.79
CA ASP A 148 -5.07 -25.09 5.63
C ASP A 148 -4.43 -25.76 6.86
N ALA A 149 -3.36 -25.17 7.42
CA ALA A 149 -2.71 -25.64 8.65
C ALA A 149 -3.65 -25.63 9.86
N LEU A 150 -4.42 -24.55 10.03
CA LEU A 150 -5.43 -24.45 11.08
C LEU A 150 -6.58 -25.44 10.87
N GLN A 151 -6.99 -25.68 9.62
CA GLN A 151 -7.97 -26.69 9.28
C GLN A 151 -7.47 -28.10 9.64
N ALA A 152 -6.23 -28.45 9.28
CA ALA A 152 -5.61 -29.71 9.71
C ALA A 152 -5.64 -29.86 11.24
N ALA A 153 -5.20 -28.83 11.97
CA ALA A 153 -5.19 -28.85 13.42
C ALA A 153 -6.60 -29.03 14.00
N ALA A 154 -7.60 -28.37 13.41
CA ALA A 154 -9.00 -28.51 13.79
C ALA A 154 -9.54 -29.93 13.52
N MET A 155 -9.22 -30.52 12.36
CA MET A 155 -9.60 -31.89 12.01
C MET A 155 -8.99 -32.92 12.95
N VAL A 156 -7.70 -32.79 13.24
CA VAL A 156 -6.96 -33.65 14.17
C VAL A 156 -7.56 -33.56 15.58
N LYS A 157 -7.77 -32.35 16.08
CA LYS A 157 -8.41 -32.13 17.38
C LYS A 157 -9.82 -32.70 17.42
N GLY A 158 -10.61 -32.47 16.36
CA GLY A 158 -11.95 -33.03 16.21
C GLY A 158 -11.96 -34.56 16.21
N ALA A 159 -10.98 -35.21 15.58
CA ALA A 159 -10.83 -36.66 15.59
C ALA A 159 -10.49 -37.19 16.98
N PHE A 160 -9.58 -36.55 17.72
CA PHE A 160 -9.25 -36.95 19.10
C PHE A 160 -10.41 -36.77 20.07
N GLU A 161 -11.25 -35.76 19.84
CA GLU A 161 -12.44 -35.48 20.64
C GLU A 161 -13.68 -36.28 20.16
N GLY A 162 -13.55 -37.10 19.12
CA GLY A 162 -14.62 -37.94 18.58
C GLY A 162 -15.70 -37.20 17.79
N ARG A 163 -15.43 -35.96 17.36
CA ARG A 163 -16.35 -35.13 16.54
C ARG A 163 -16.19 -35.39 15.03
N ILE A 164 -15.02 -35.86 14.60
CA ILE A 164 -14.68 -36.13 13.20
C ILE A 164 -14.15 -37.56 13.09
N GLU A 165 -14.35 -38.21 11.95
CA GLU A 165 -13.80 -39.55 11.73
C GLU A 165 -12.26 -39.50 11.66
N PRO A 166 -11.53 -40.32 12.45
CA PRO A 166 -10.07 -40.32 12.44
C PRO A 166 -9.44 -40.61 11.07
N LYS A 167 -10.13 -41.40 10.23
CA LYS A 167 -9.66 -41.72 8.87
C LYS A 167 -9.62 -40.50 7.96
N GLU A 168 -10.58 -39.59 8.11
CA GLU A 168 -10.66 -38.37 7.30
C GLU A 168 -9.51 -37.41 7.67
N ALA A 169 -9.28 -37.22 8.98
CA ALA A 169 -8.15 -36.41 9.46
C ALA A 169 -6.80 -36.99 9.02
N LEU A 170 -6.63 -38.32 9.06
CA LEU A 170 -5.43 -38.98 8.56
C LEU A 170 -5.24 -38.78 7.05
N ALA A 171 -6.29 -38.96 6.24
CA ALA A 171 -6.21 -38.76 4.79
C ALA A 171 -5.76 -37.33 4.43
N PHE A 172 -6.22 -36.33 5.18
CA PHE A 172 -5.78 -34.94 4.99
C PHE A 172 -4.28 -34.76 5.30
N ILE A 173 -3.81 -35.29 6.43
CA ILE A 173 -2.38 -35.22 6.83
C ILE A 173 -1.49 -36.02 5.87
N ASP A 174 -1.97 -37.18 5.40
CA ASP A 174 -1.21 -38.07 4.52
C ASP A 174 -0.83 -37.38 3.19
N ARG A 175 -1.65 -36.44 2.70
CA ARG A 175 -1.29 -35.61 1.55
C ARG A 175 0.01 -34.83 1.78
N TRP A 176 0.13 -34.13 2.90
CA TRP A 176 1.33 -33.36 3.24
C TRP A 176 2.51 -34.27 3.57
N ARG A 177 2.24 -35.40 4.23
CA ARG A 177 3.25 -36.42 4.48
C ARG A 177 3.85 -36.93 3.18
N GLY A 178 3.04 -37.26 2.17
CA GLY A 178 3.52 -37.72 0.86
C GLY A 178 4.39 -36.68 0.16
N GLN A 179 3.95 -35.41 0.15
CA GLN A 179 4.75 -34.32 -0.41
C GLN A 179 6.10 -34.17 0.31
N LEU A 180 6.10 -34.18 1.65
CA LEU A 180 7.33 -34.10 2.43
C LEU A 180 8.23 -35.34 2.25
N ALA A 181 7.64 -36.53 2.14
CA ALA A 181 8.37 -37.78 1.92
C ALA A 181 9.05 -37.79 0.55
N GLN A 182 8.35 -37.34 -0.50
CA GLN A 182 8.94 -37.16 -1.83
C GLN A 182 10.05 -36.11 -1.81
N MET A 183 9.85 -35.00 -1.10
CA MET A 183 10.89 -33.96 -0.97
C MET A 183 12.12 -34.44 -0.21
N ALA A 184 11.93 -35.28 0.81
CA ALA A 184 13.00 -35.87 1.61
C ALA A 184 13.70 -37.04 0.90
N GLY A 185 13.15 -37.52 -0.22
CA GLY A 185 13.64 -38.70 -0.94
C GLY A 185 13.28 -40.03 -0.26
N LEU A 186 12.38 -40.02 0.73
CA LEU A 186 11.85 -41.24 1.36
C LEU A 186 10.88 -41.99 0.45
N GLU A 187 10.24 -41.26 -0.46
CA GLU A 187 9.35 -41.82 -1.48
C GLU A 187 9.86 -41.43 -2.86
N LEU A 188 10.06 -42.44 -3.72
CA LEU A 188 10.59 -42.21 -5.05
C LEU A 188 9.47 -41.72 -5.99
N PRO A 189 9.72 -40.63 -6.76
CA PRO A 189 8.91 -40.27 -7.92
C PRO A 189 8.73 -41.46 -8.88
N ASP A 190 7.59 -41.54 -9.57
CA ASP A 190 7.23 -42.69 -10.41
C ASP A 190 8.31 -43.04 -11.46
N ASP A 191 8.96 -42.03 -12.05
CA ASP A 191 10.02 -42.23 -13.05
C ASP A 191 11.29 -42.87 -12.48
N LEU A 192 11.61 -42.58 -11.22
CA LEU A 192 12.76 -43.16 -10.53
C LEU A 192 12.43 -44.55 -9.99
N ARG A 193 11.18 -44.75 -9.52
CA ARG A 193 10.70 -46.07 -9.10
C ARG A 193 10.75 -47.07 -10.25
N GLU A 194 10.27 -46.67 -11.43
CA GLU A 194 10.32 -47.50 -12.64
C GLU A 194 11.76 -47.87 -13.03
N ARG A 195 12.72 -46.93 -12.91
CA ARG A 195 14.13 -47.20 -13.20
C ARG A 195 14.79 -48.15 -12.21
N VAL A 196 14.40 -48.09 -10.94
CA VAL A 196 14.85 -49.02 -9.89
C VAL A 196 14.27 -50.42 -10.14
N GLU A 197 12.97 -50.51 -10.45
CA GLU A 197 12.30 -51.78 -10.78
C GLU A 197 12.91 -52.45 -12.02
N GLN A 198 13.32 -51.65 -13.02
CA GLN A 198 14.01 -52.12 -14.22
C GLN A 198 15.51 -52.41 -13.99
N GLY A 199 16.04 -52.14 -12.80
CA GLY A 199 17.43 -52.39 -12.44
C GLY A 199 18.45 -51.44 -13.06
N TYR A 200 18.02 -50.27 -13.57
CA TYR A 200 18.91 -49.27 -14.14
C TYR A 200 19.64 -48.41 -13.09
N VAL A 201 19.05 -48.29 -11.91
CA VAL A 201 19.56 -47.48 -10.79
C VAL A 201 19.28 -48.24 -9.49
N ASP A 202 20.19 -48.16 -8.52
CA ASP A 202 19.95 -48.64 -7.16
C ASP A 202 19.01 -47.71 -6.38
N GLU A 203 18.36 -48.25 -5.36
CA GLU A 203 17.36 -47.53 -4.55
C GLU A 203 17.99 -46.33 -3.82
N ASP A 204 19.21 -46.47 -3.31
CA ASP A 204 19.93 -45.40 -2.60
C ASP A 204 20.26 -44.23 -3.53
N SER A 205 20.85 -44.51 -4.70
CA SER A 205 21.15 -43.47 -5.71
C SER A 205 19.89 -42.81 -6.26
N ALA A 206 18.79 -43.56 -6.40
CA ALA A 206 17.52 -43.03 -6.84
C ALA A 206 16.88 -42.11 -5.78
N ALA A 207 16.97 -42.46 -4.49
CA ALA A 207 16.54 -41.62 -3.38
C ALA A 207 17.36 -40.32 -3.28
N GLU A 208 18.69 -40.39 -3.41
CA GLU A 208 19.55 -39.21 -3.44
C GLU A 208 19.22 -38.29 -4.62
N LEU A 209 19.00 -38.87 -5.81
CA LEU A 209 18.61 -38.12 -7.00
C LEU A 209 17.23 -37.47 -6.84
N ALA A 210 16.26 -38.17 -6.24
CA ALA A 210 14.94 -37.62 -5.94
C ALA A 210 15.04 -36.41 -5.01
N ALA A 211 15.77 -36.54 -3.90
CA ALA A 211 16.00 -35.45 -2.95
C ALA A 211 16.73 -34.27 -3.61
N ALA A 212 17.74 -34.54 -4.43
CA ALA A 212 18.47 -33.51 -5.17
C ALA A 212 17.58 -32.75 -6.16
N ARG A 213 16.74 -33.45 -6.93
CA ARG A 213 15.76 -32.85 -7.86
C ARG A 213 14.75 -32.00 -7.12
N SER A 214 14.21 -32.50 -6.01
CA SER A 214 13.29 -31.74 -5.15
C SER A 214 13.91 -30.41 -4.69
N ARG A 215 15.13 -30.45 -4.13
CA ARG A 215 15.85 -29.24 -3.71
C ARG A 215 16.07 -28.25 -4.85
N ALA A 216 16.43 -28.74 -6.03
CA ALA A 216 16.60 -27.91 -7.23
C ALA A 216 15.28 -27.24 -7.66
N ASN A 217 14.18 -27.98 -7.65
CA ASN A 217 12.85 -27.44 -7.99
C ASN A 217 12.40 -26.38 -6.99
N ILE A 218 12.62 -26.59 -5.69
CA ILE A 218 12.31 -25.61 -4.64
C ILE A 218 13.13 -24.33 -4.84
N ALA A 219 14.44 -24.47 -5.10
CA ALA A 219 15.31 -23.32 -5.35
C ALA A 219 14.86 -22.52 -6.59
N ALA A 220 14.51 -23.21 -7.69
CA ALA A 220 14.01 -22.57 -8.89
C ALA A 220 12.67 -21.83 -8.65
N ALA A 221 11.73 -22.47 -7.93
CA ALA A 221 10.45 -21.86 -7.57
C ALA A 221 10.64 -20.61 -6.69
N GLN A 222 11.58 -20.65 -5.74
CA GLN A 222 11.91 -19.49 -4.91
C GLN A 222 12.47 -18.32 -5.73
N THR A 223 13.37 -18.60 -6.67
CA THR A 223 13.89 -17.58 -7.59
C THR A 223 12.78 -16.98 -8.44
N GLN A 224 11.90 -17.81 -9.01
CA GLN A 224 10.78 -17.33 -9.83
C GLN A 224 9.81 -16.46 -9.02
N ALA A 225 9.47 -16.88 -7.79
CA ALA A 225 8.62 -16.10 -6.90
C ALA A 225 9.28 -14.76 -6.51
N GLN A 226 10.60 -14.72 -6.34
CA GLN A 226 11.33 -13.48 -6.07
C GLN A 226 11.29 -12.53 -7.27
N VAL A 227 11.51 -13.03 -8.49
CA VAL A 227 11.43 -12.22 -9.72
C VAL A 227 10.03 -11.64 -9.91
N GLN A 228 8.99 -12.45 -9.69
CA GLN A 228 7.60 -11.97 -9.78
C GLN A 228 7.28 -10.89 -8.75
N ARG A 229 7.70 -11.07 -7.49
CA ARG A 229 7.53 -10.05 -6.44
C ARG A 229 8.25 -8.75 -6.78
N GLN A 230 9.47 -8.84 -7.30
CA GLN A 230 10.22 -7.66 -7.72
C GLN A 230 9.51 -6.93 -8.87
N ALA A 231 9.04 -7.66 -9.89
CA ALA A 231 8.30 -7.06 -11.00
C ALA A 231 7.01 -6.36 -10.54
N GLN A 232 6.28 -6.95 -9.58
CA GLN A 232 5.09 -6.33 -9.00
C GLN A 232 5.42 -5.06 -8.21
N GLN A 233 6.52 -5.08 -7.43
CA GLN A 233 6.97 -3.91 -6.68
C GLN A 233 7.41 -2.77 -7.60
N GLU A 234 8.12 -3.09 -8.69
CA GLU A 234 8.53 -2.12 -9.70
C GLU A 234 7.32 -1.50 -10.41
N ALA A 235 6.32 -2.32 -10.78
CA ALA A 235 5.08 -1.83 -11.38
C ALA A 235 4.27 -0.92 -10.43
N ALA A 236 4.15 -1.31 -9.15
CA ALA A 236 3.47 -0.49 -8.15
C ALA A 236 4.21 0.84 -7.88
N ALA A 237 5.54 0.80 -7.81
CA ALA A 237 6.37 1.99 -7.65
C ALA A 237 6.26 2.93 -8.86
N ALA A 238 6.25 2.38 -10.08
CA ALA A 238 6.03 3.15 -11.30
C ALA A 238 4.66 3.83 -11.29
N ALA A 239 3.58 3.10 -10.99
CA ALA A 239 2.24 3.68 -10.89
C ALA A 239 2.15 4.80 -9.85
N THR A 240 2.77 4.61 -8.67
CA THR A 240 2.84 5.62 -7.61
C THR A 240 3.61 6.87 -8.07
N ALA A 241 4.69 6.70 -8.82
CA ALA A 241 5.46 7.82 -9.37
C ALA A 241 4.65 8.64 -10.38
N LEU A 242 3.87 7.98 -11.25
CA LEU A 242 2.98 8.66 -12.20
C LEU A 242 1.89 9.46 -11.47
N GLN A 243 1.26 8.87 -10.45
CA GLN A 243 0.25 9.53 -9.63
C GLN A 243 0.79 10.75 -8.89
N THR A 244 1.98 10.60 -8.28
CA THR A 244 2.64 11.66 -7.52
C THR A 244 2.97 12.84 -8.43
N GLU A 245 3.47 12.58 -9.64
CA GLU A 245 3.76 13.63 -10.61
C GLU A 245 2.50 14.39 -11.06
N ALA A 246 1.40 13.68 -11.33
CA ALA A 246 0.13 14.31 -11.67
C ALA A 246 -0.39 15.20 -10.54
N ALA A 247 -0.34 14.72 -9.30
CA ALA A 247 -0.75 15.47 -8.11
C ALA A 247 0.14 16.70 -7.88
N ASN A 248 1.46 16.58 -8.06
CA ASN A 248 2.40 17.69 -7.94
C ASN A 248 2.15 18.78 -8.98
N TRP A 249 1.90 18.38 -10.23
CA TRP A 249 1.57 19.31 -11.30
C TRP A 249 0.26 20.06 -11.00
N GLU A 250 -0.76 19.36 -10.53
CA GLU A 250 -2.04 19.97 -10.16
C GLU A 250 -1.90 20.94 -8.99
N ALA A 251 -1.15 20.57 -7.96
CA ALA A 251 -0.83 21.46 -6.84
C ALA A 251 -0.12 22.73 -7.32
N GLN A 252 0.83 22.60 -8.25
CA GLN A 252 1.53 23.75 -8.84
C GLN A 252 0.60 24.64 -9.67
N LYS A 253 -0.33 24.07 -10.45
CA LYS A 253 -1.25 24.84 -11.29
C LYS A 253 -2.34 25.53 -10.49
N SER A 254 -2.91 24.86 -9.50
CA SER A 254 -3.88 25.48 -8.58
C SER A 254 -3.27 26.63 -7.78
N ALA A 255 -1.98 26.57 -7.44
CA ALA A 255 -1.29 27.69 -6.78
C ALA A 255 -0.97 28.87 -7.72
N SER A 256 -0.79 28.63 -9.02
CA SER A 256 -0.36 29.66 -9.98
C SER A 256 -1.49 30.25 -10.83
N ASP A 257 -2.60 29.54 -11.04
CA ASP A 257 -3.77 29.99 -11.80
C ASP A 257 -5.00 30.10 -10.87
N PRO A 258 -5.44 31.31 -10.48
CA PRO A 258 -6.61 31.52 -9.63
C PRO A 258 -7.92 30.97 -10.20
N ASP A 259 -8.04 30.86 -11.53
CA ASP A 259 -9.22 30.30 -12.20
C ASP A 259 -9.10 28.78 -12.41
N TYR A 260 -8.01 28.14 -11.95
CA TYR A 260 -7.76 26.71 -12.18
C TYR A 260 -8.90 25.81 -11.67
N SER A 261 -9.50 26.14 -10.52
CA SER A 261 -10.63 25.37 -9.97
C SER A 261 -11.80 25.26 -10.96
N ARG A 262 -12.05 26.29 -11.79
CA ARG A 262 -13.09 26.25 -12.83
C ARG A 262 -12.67 25.44 -14.06
N LYS A 263 -11.37 25.34 -14.32
CA LYS A 263 -10.78 24.65 -15.47
C LYS A 263 -10.49 23.18 -15.19
N GLN A 264 -10.30 22.79 -13.92
CA GLN A 264 -9.86 21.46 -13.49
C GLN A 264 -10.63 20.32 -14.17
N LYS A 265 -11.97 20.34 -14.10
CA LYS A 265 -12.82 19.30 -14.70
C LYS A 265 -12.71 19.23 -16.23
N ALA A 266 -12.47 20.37 -16.88
CA ALA A 266 -12.21 20.39 -18.32
C ALA A 266 -10.83 19.81 -18.63
N VAL A 267 -9.81 20.14 -17.84
CA VAL A 267 -8.44 19.62 -17.99
C VAL A 267 -8.43 18.10 -17.83
N GLU A 268 -9.10 17.57 -16.80
CA GLU A 268 -9.26 16.13 -16.60
C GLU A 268 -9.91 15.46 -17.81
N ARG A 269 -11.01 16.03 -18.33
CA ARG A 269 -11.72 15.45 -19.48
C ARG A 269 -10.83 15.39 -20.73
N TYR A 270 -10.07 16.45 -21.00
CA TYR A 270 -9.13 16.47 -22.12
C TYR A 270 -7.95 15.52 -21.89
N ALA A 271 -7.41 15.44 -20.67
CA ALA A 271 -6.36 14.49 -20.33
C ALA A 271 -6.82 13.05 -20.53
N ARG A 272 -8.05 12.71 -20.10
CA ARG A 272 -8.64 11.38 -20.34
C ARG A 272 -8.81 11.09 -21.84
N ALA A 273 -9.24 12.07 -22.63
CA ALA A 273 -9.34 11.92 -24.08
C ALA A 273 -7.97 11.65 -24.72
N LEU A 274 -6.93 12.40 -24.33
CA LEU A 274 -5.57 12.18 -24.82
C LEU A 274 -5.01 10.81 -24.44
N ILE A 275 -5.30 10.31 -23.24
CA ILE A 275 -4.91 8.96 -22.81
C ILE A 275 -5.64 7.90 -23.64
N ALA A 276 -6.92 8.10 -23.94
CA ALA A 276 -7.69 7.17 -24.77
C ALA A 276 -7.19 7.14 -26.22
N GLU A 277 -6.68 8.26 -26.76
CA GLU A 277 -6.18 8.36 -28.14
C GLU A 277 -4.73 7.91 -28.30
N HIS A 278 -3.86 8.20 -27.33
CA HIS A 278 -2.41 7.98 -27.43
C HIS A 278 -1.86 6.88 -26.51
N GLY A 279 -2.68 6.35 -25.62
CA GLY A 279 -2.30 5.35 -24.63
C GLY A 279 -1.83 5.97 -23.30
N ALA A 280 -1.66 5.11 -22.29
CA ALA A 280 -1.24 5.51 -20.96
C ALA A 280 0.23 6.01 -20.95
N PRO A 281 0.54 7.08 -20.20
CA PRO A 281 1.90 7.59 -20.10
C PRO A 281 2.81 6.59 -19.37
N ALA A 282 3.99 6.32 -19.92
CA ALA A 282 4.92 5.32 -19.37
C ALA A 282 5.88 5.90 -18.32
N ASN A 283 6.01 7.23 -18.24
CA ASN A 283 6.94 7.89 -17.32
C ASN A 283 6.39 9.23 -16.81
N PRO A 284 6.90 9.75 -15.68
CA PRO A 284 6.46 11.01 -15.10
C PRO A 284 6.57 12.21 -16.05
N THR A 285 7.59 12.24 -16.91
CA THR A 285 7.77 13.34 -17.89
C THR A 285 6.63 13.37 -18.91
N GLN A 286 6.18 12.21 -19.38
CA GLN A 286 5.03 12.11 -20.29
C GLN A 286 3.73 12.52 -19.60
N VAL A 287 3.54 12.18 -18.32
CA VAL A 287 2.39 12.65 -17.52
C VAL A 287 2.34 14.17 -17.54
N ARG A 288 3.45 14.84 -17.23
CA ARG A 288 3.54 16.30 -17.24
C ARG A 288 3.21 16.90 -18.61
N GLN A 289 3.79 16.35 -19.68
CA GLN A 289 3.54 16.83 -21.05
C GLN A 289 2.07 16.69 -21.45
N LEU A 290 1.44 15.57 -21.10
CA LEU A 290 0.03 15.32 -21.36
C LEU A 290 -0.87 16.31 -20.62
N LEU A 291 -0.59 16.55 -19.33
CA LEU A 291 -1.33 17.51 -18.52
C LEU A 291 -1.13 18.95 -19.02
N GLU A 292 0.08 19.32 -19.45
CA GLU A 292 0.35 20.62 -20.07
C GLU A 292 -0.39 20.81 -21.40
N ALA A 293 -0.44 19.78 -22.24
CA ALA A 293 -1.19 19.81 -23.49
C ALA A 293 -2.70 19.98 -23.23
N ALA A 294 -3.27 19.20 -22.30
CA ALA A 294 -4.66 19.31 -21.90
C ALA A 294 -4.98 20.71 -21.33
N TYR A 295 -4.11 21.24 -20.47
CA TYR A 295 -4.27 22.58 -19.89
C TYR A 295 -4.22 23.69 -20.95
N LYS A 296 -3.32 23.58 -21.93
CA LYS A 296 -3.23 24.54 -23.04
C LYS A 296 -4.51 24.56 -23.88
N GLU A 297 -5.06 23.40 -24.18
CA GLU A 297 -6.29 23.27 -24.96
C GLU A 297 -7.49 23.86 -24.20
N VAL A 298 -7.60 23.57 -22.90
CA VAL A 298 -8.64 24.16 -22.04
C VAL A 298 -8.49 25.66 -21.96
N ASN A 299 -7.29 26.19 -21.77
CA ASN A 299 -7.08 27.64 -21.75
C ASN A 299 -7.45 28.32 -23.08
N SER A 300 -7.26 27.64 -24.22
CA SER A 300 -7.65 28.17 -25.52
C SER A 300 -9.17 28.24 -25.70
N THR A 301 -9.90 27.32 -25.05
CA THR A 301 -11.37 27.20 -25.15
C THR A 301 -12.11 27.89 -24.01
N PHE A 302 -11.43 28.16 -22.89
CA PHE A 302 -11.98 28.82 -21.72
C PHE A 302 -12.03 30.33 -21.92
N VAL A 303 -13.11 30.81 -22.52
CA VAL A 303 -13.42 32.24 -22.59
C VAL A 303 -14.17 32.63 -21.32
N VAL A 304 -13.56 33.44 -20.47
CA VAL A 304 -14.30 34.09 -19.37
C VAL A 304 -15.34 35.02 -20.00
N PRO A 305 -16.65 34.86 -19.75
CA PRO A 305 -17.64 35.76 -20.29
C PRO A 305 -17.36 37.16 -19.74
N SER A 306 -16.90 38.05 -20.62
CA SER A 306 -16.77 39.46 -20.28
C SER A 306 -18.17 39.97 -19.92
N PRO A 307 -18.33 40.73 -18.82
CA PRO A 307 -19.64 41.26 -18.45
C PRO A 307 -20.19 42.04 -19.63
N GLN A 308 -21.35 41.60 -20.15
CA GLN A 308 -22.04 42.37 -21.16
C GLN A 308 -22.35 43.74 -20.56
N PRO A 309 -22.10 44.85 -21.27
CA PRO A 309 -22.56 46.16 -20.84
C PRO A 309 -24.05 46.06 -20.59
N THR A 310 -24.47 46.12 -19.32
CA THR A 310 -25.89 46.22 -19.00
C THR A 310 -26.36 47.52 -19.63
N ALA A 311 -27.46 47.44 -20.40
CA ALA A 311 -28.05 48.62 -21.02
C ALA A 311 -28.21 49.72 -19.96
N PRO A 312 -27.87 50.99 -20.26
CA PRO A 312 -28.03 52.07 -19.31
C PRO A 312 -29.50 52.08 -18.84
N SER A 313 -29.68 51.84 -17.54
CA SER A 313 -31.00 51.89 -16.91
C SER A 313 -31.70 53.21 -17.29
N PRO A 314 -32.98 53.20 -17.69
CA PRO A 314 -33.67 54.41 -18.08
C PRO A 314 -33.60 55.42 -16.93
N ARG A 315 -33.00 56.59 -17.21
CA ARG A 315 -32.92 57.72 -16.29
C ARG A 315 -34.34 58.15 -15.92
N SER A 316 -34.80 57.77 -14.73
CA SER A 316 -35.95 58.40 -14.12
C SER A 316 -35.57 59.83 -13.72
N HIS A 317 -36.24 60.81 -14.31
CA HIS A 317 -36.13 62.21 -13.94
C HIS A 317 -36.88 62.44 -12.62
N SER A 318 -36.18 62.48 -11.49
CA SER A 318 -36.65 63.22 -10.31
C SER A 318 -35.56 63.42 -9.25
N SER A 319 -35.15 64.69 -9.12
CA SER A 319 -34.77 65.40 -7.88
C SER A 319 -33.56 64.95 -7.05
N ALA A 320 -32.65 65.91 -6.85
CA ALA A 320 -31.47 65.92 -6.01
C ALA A 320 -31.71 65.58 -4.52
N THR A 321 -30.73 64.96 -3.83
CA THR A 321 -29.74 65.63 -2.95
C THR A 321 -28.87 64.61 -2.20
N ALA A 322 -27.56 64.78 -2.34
CA ALA A 322 -26.40 64.34 -1.54
C ALA A 322 -26.49 63.15 -0.56
N GLY A 323 -25.55 62.20 -0.72
CA GLY A 323 -25.13 61.30 0.35
C GLY A 323 -24.41 60.02 -0.10
N ASN A 324 -23.38 60.10 -0.95
CA ASN A 324 -22.62 58.92 -1.37
C ASN A 324 -21.21 58.95 -0.76
N ALA A 325 -21.00 58.21 0.34
CA ALA A 325 -19.66 57.85 0.76
C ALA A 325 -19.16 56.69 -0.13
N PRO A 326 -17.89 56.70 -0.58
CA PRO A 326 -17.36 55.61 -1.41
C PRO A 326 -17.29 54.30 -0.62
N ALA A 327 -17.66 53.20 -1.27
CA ALA A 327 -17.52 51.85 -0.70
C ALA A 327 -16.03 51.48 -0.57
N PRO A 328 -15.60 50.91 0.57
CA PRO A 328 -14.19 50.62 0.84
C PRO A 328 -13.67 49.52 -0.06
N LYS A 329 -12.46 49.70 -0.59
CA LYS A 329 -11.82 48.74 -1.52
C LYS A 329 -10.97 47.70 -0.79
N SER A 330 -10.91 47.78 0.53
CA SER A 330 -10.26 46.79 1.39
C SER A 330 -10.92 46.72 2.78
N PHE A 331 -10.77 45.60 3.48
CA PHE A 331 -11.36 45.41 4.81
C PHE A 331 -10.78 46.39 5.86
N ALA A 332 -9.50 46.75 5.74
CA ALA A 332 -8.87 47.76 6.60
C ALA A 332 -9.46 49.17 6.39
N GLU A 333 -9.81 49.50 5.15
CA GLU A 333 -10.46 50.78 4.80
C GLU A 333 -11.92 50.81 5.28
N ALA A 334 -12.60 49.66 5.34
CA ALA A 334 -13.94 49.53 5.90
C ALA A 334 -13.98 49.79 7.41
N VAL A 335 -13.00 49.27 8.16
CA VAL A 335 -12.89 49.46 9.62
C VAL A 335 -12.56 50.92 9.98
N ALA A 336 -11.70 51.58 9.20
CA ALA A 336 -11.37 53.00 9.40
C ALA A 336 -12.57 53.94 9.13
N LEU A 337 -13.43 53.57 8.19
CA LEU A 337 -14.64 54.34 7.86
C LEU A 337 -15.76 54.14 8.91
N ALA A 338 -15.81 52.95 9.54
CA ALA A 338 -16.71 52.65 10.64
C ALA A 338 -16.32 53.36 11.96
N ALA A 339 -15.03 53.43 12.29
CA ALA A 339 -14.54 54.11 13.50
C ALA A 339 -14.69 55.64 13.46
N ARG A 340 -14.87 56.21 12.26
CA ARG A 340 -15.11 57.65 12.05
C ARG A 340 -16.60 58.02 12.14
N ALA A 341 -17.49 57.03 12.19
CA ALA A 341 -18.93 57.19 12.29
C ALA A 341 -19.47 56.99 13.72
N SER A 342 -18.58 56.72 14.69
CA SER A 342 -18.85 56.60 16.14
C SER A 342 -18.30 57.78 16.92
#